data_AF-O75935-F1
#
_entry.id   AF-O75935-F1
#
_cell.length_a   1.000
_cell.length_b   1.000
_cell.length_c   1.000
_cell.angle_alpha   90.00
_cell.angle_beta   90.00
_cell.angle_gamma   90.00
#
_symmetry.space_group_name_H-M   'P 1'
#
loop_
_entity.id
_entity.type
_entity.pdbx_description
1 polymer ?
#
loop_
_entity_poly.entity_id
_entity_poly.type
_entity_poly.pdbx_seq_one_letter_code
_entity_poly.pdbx_strand_id
1 'polypeptide(L)'
;MAGLTDLQRLQARVEELERWVYGPGGARGSRKVADGLVKVQVALGNISSKRERVKILYKKIEDLIKYLDPEYIDRIAIPDASKLQFILAEEQFILSQVALLEQVNALVPMLDSAHIKAVPEHAARLQRLAQIHIQQQDQCVEITEESKALLEEYNKTTMLLSKQFVQWDELLCQLEAATQVKPAEE
;
A
#
# COMPACT_ATOMS: atom_id res chain seq x y z
N MET A 1 31.26 -7.77 -9.94
CA MET A 1 31.50 -7.72 -8.47
C MET A 1 32.23 -8.97 -7.98
N ALA A 2 31.70 -10.19 -8.17
CA ALA A 2 32.34 -11.44 -7.70
C ALA A 2 33.80 -11.65 -8.17
N GLY A 3 34.11 -11.40 -9.45
CA GLY A 3 35.47 -11.56 -9.95
C GLY A 3 36.51 -10.62 -9.32
N LEU A 4 36.11 -9.41 -8.90
CA LEU A 4 37.00 -8.46 -8.22
C LEU A 4 37.32 -8.94 -6.79
N THR A 5 36.32 -9.46 -6.08
CA THR A 5 36.52 -10.02 -4.73
C THR A 5 37.40 -11.26 -4.76
N ASP A 6 37.27 -12.09 -5.78
CA ASP A 6 38.11 -13.30 -5.95
C ASP A 6 39.57 -12.95 -6.23
N LEU A 7 39.82 -11.95 -7.10
CA LEU A 7 41.17 -11.45 -7.38
C LEU A 7 41.84 -10.83 -6.15
N GLN A 8 41.11 -10.03 -5.36
CA GLN A 8 41.63 -9.45 -4.12
C GLN A 8 41.98 -10.54 -3.09
N ARG A 9 41.11 -11.54 -2.93
CA ARG A 9 41.38 -12.70 -2.05
C ARG A 9 42.62 -13.47 -2.53
N LEU A 10 42.79 -13.64 -3.84
CA LEU A 10 43.96 -14.31 -4.40
C LEU A 10 45.23 -13.50 -4.13
N GLN A 11 45.20 -12.19 -4.35
CA GLN A 11 46.32 -11.30 -4.08
C GLN A 11 46.75 -11.36 -2.61
N ALA A 12 45.81 -11.26 -1.67
CA ALA A 12 46.11 -11.34 -0.24
C ALA A 12 46.78 -12.67 0.15
N ARG A 13 46.30 -13.79 -0.42
CA ARG A 13 46.92 -15.11 -0.19
C ARG A 13 48.33 -15.21 -0.76
N VAL A 14 48.58 -14.60 -1.92
CA VAL A 14 49.93 -14.58 -2.52
C VAL A 14 50.88 -13.73 -1.68
N GLU A 15 50.44 -12.57 -1.19
CA GLU A 15 51.23 -11.70 -0.31
C GLU A 15 51.56 -12.38 1.02
N GLU A 16 50.61 -13.11 1.61
CA GLU A 16 50.83 -13.90 2.83
C GLU A 16 51.86 -15.01 2.60
N LEU A 17 51.76 -15.74 1.47
CA LEU A 17 52.74 -16.74 1.08
C LEU A 17 54.13 -16.14 0.84
N GLU A 18 54.22 -14.98 0.20
CA GLU A 18 55.50 -14.26 0.02
C GLU A 18 56.13 -13.89 1.36
N ARG A 19 55.32 -13.42 2.31
CA ARG A 19 55.77 -13.13 3.68
C ARG A 19 56.26 -14.38 4.41
N TRP A 20 55.63 -15.54 4.22
CA TRP A 20 56.06 -16.79 4.85
C TRP A 20 57.36 -17.34 4.22
N VAL A 21 57.50 -17.25 2.90
CA VAL A 21 58.64 -17.82 2.17
C VAL A 21 59.90 -16.94 2.29
N TYR A 22 59.76 -15.62 2.17
CA TYR A 22 60.89 -14.69 2.17
C TYR A 22 61.06 -13.93 3.50
N GLY A 23 60.11 -14.08 4.43
CA GLY A 23 60.09 -13.30 5.66
C GLY A 23 59.66 -11.84 5.44
N PRO A 24 59.66 -11.02 6.49
CA PRO A 24 59.21 -9.62 6.42
C PRO A 24 60.09 -8.71 5.54
N GLY A 25 61.30 -9.16 5.17
CA GLY A 25 62.23 -8.41 4.32
C GLY A 25 61.95 -8.52 2.81
N GLY A 26 60.94 -9.30 2.41
CA GLY A 26 60.58 -9.49 1.00
C GLY A 26 61.61 -10.28 0.18
N ALA A 27 61.28 -10.55 -1.08
CA ALA A 27 62.16 -11.29 -1.99
C ALA A 27 63.47 -10.52 -2.25
N ARG A 28 64.62 -11.11 -1.92
CA ARG A 28 65.94 -10.60 -2.36
C ARG A 28 66.15 -10.94 -3.84
N GLY A 29 65.64 -10.07 -4.72
CA GLY A 29 65.84 -10.15 -6.17
C GLY A 29 64.58 -10.50 -6.97
N SER A 30 64.75 -10.86 -8.23
CA SER A 30 63.65 -11.06 -9.20
C SER A 30 62.81 -12.32 -8.99
N ARG A 31 63.09 -13.15 -7.98
CA ARG A 31 62.32 -14.38 -7.71
C ARG A 31 61.07 -14.04 -6.89
N LYS A 32 59.91 -13.99 -7.54
CA LYS A 32 58.61 -13.87 -6.86
C LYS A 32 58.08 -15.26 -6.48
N VAL A 33 57.30 -15.38 -5.41
CA VAL A 33 56.65 -16.68 -5.08
C VAL A 33 55.73 -17.13 -6.22
N ALA A 34 55.16 -16.18 -6.95
CA ALA A 34 54.38 -16.43 -8.16
C ALA A 34 55.08 -17.37 -9.16
N ASP A 35 56.38 -17.20 -9.42
CA ASP A 35 57.12 -18.07 -10.35
C ASP A 35 57.23 -19.51 -9.81
N GLY A 36 57.40 -19.64 -8.49
CA GLY A 36 57.40 -20.93 -7.80
C GLY A 36 56.03 -21.60 -7.86
N LEU A 37 54.96 -20.84 -7.64
CA LEU A 37 53.58 -21.33 -7.74
C LEU A 37 53.25 -21.80 -9.16
N VAL A 38 53.68 -21.07 -10.18
CA VAL A 38 53.51 -21.50 -11.59
C VAL A 38 54.23 -22.83 -11.84
N LYS A 39 55.46 -23.00 -11.35
CA LYS A 39 56.19 -24.28 -11.48
C LYS A 39 55.48 -25.43 -10.75
N VAL A 40 54.97 -25.20 -9.54
CA VAL A 40 54.19 -26.19 -8.79
C VAL A 40 52.90 -26.53 -9.52
N GLN A 41 52.20 -25.54 -10.06
CA GLN A 41 50.97 -25.74 -10.84
C GLN A 41 51.23 -26.58 -12.09
N VAL A 42 52.33 -26.32 -12.82
CA VAL A 42 52.76 -27.12 -13.97
C VAL A 42 53.11 -28.56 -13.55
N ALA A 43 53.82 -28.74 -12.44
CA ALA A 43 54.14 -30.07 -11.91
C ALA A 43 52.89 -30.85 -11.50
N LEU A 44 51.94 -30.22 -10.80
CA LEU A 44 50.65 -30.79 -10.43
C LEU A 44 49.80 -31.13 -11.66
N GLY A 45 49.76 -30.23 -12.66
CA GLY A 45 49.10 -30.48 -13.94
C GLY A 45 49.70 -31.67 -14.68
N ASN A 46 51.02 -31.83 -14.66
CA ASN A 46 51.71 -32.98 -15.23
C ASN A 46 51.41 -34.28 -14.46
N ILE A 47 51.37 -34.24 -13.14
CA ILE A 47 51.04 -35.41 -12.31
C ILE A 47 49.59 -35.84 -12.55
N SER A 48 48.66 -34.87 -12.57
CA SER A 48 47.23 -35.11 -12.80
C SER A 48 46.94 -35.65 -14.20
N SER A 49 47.60 -35.11 -15.23
CA SER A 49 47.39 -35.53 -16.63
C SER A 49 48.03 -36.87 -16.97
N LYS A 50 49.20 -37.22 -16.39
CA LYS A 50 49.92 -38.47 -16.70
C LYS A 50 49.48 -39.66 -15.88
N ARG A 51 48.86 -39.45 -14.71
CA ARG A 51 48.39 -40.55 -13.85
C ARG A 51 46.90 -40.77 -14.07
N GLU A 52 46.56 -41.76 -14.88
CA GLU A 52 45.16 -42.12 -15.17
C GLU A 52 44.32 -42.33 -13.89
N ARG A 53 44.91 -42.92 -12.84
CA ARG A 53 44.25 -43.07 -11.53
C ARG A 53 43.83 -41.73 -10.91
N VAL A 54 44.65 -40.69 -11.03
CA VAL A 54 44.35 -39.34 -10.50
C VAL A 54 43.22 -38.70 -11.30
N LYS A 55 43.27 -38.83 -12.63
CA LYS A 55 42.20 -38.36 -13.52
C LYS A 55 40.85 -39.01 -13.22
N ILE A 56 40.83 -40.33 -12.98
CA ILE A 56 39.63 -41.07 -12.57
C ILE A 56 39.13 -40.57 -11.20
N LEU A 57 40.02 -40.31 -10.24
CA LEU A 57 39.65 -39.77 -8.93
C LEU A 57 39.00 -38.39 -9.04
N TYR A 58 39.54 -37.47 -9.86
CA TYR A 58 38.93 -36.16 -10.08
C TYR A 58 37.52 -36.27 -10.66
N LYS A 59 37.32 -37.13 -11.67
CA LYS A 59 35.97 -37.39 -12.21
C LYS A 59 35.02 -37.95 -11.16
N LYS A 60 35.48 -38.89 -10.34
CA LYS A 60 34.67 -39.43 -9.23
C LYS A 60 34.31 -38.37 -8.19
N ILE A 61 35.19 -37.42 -7.91
CA ILE A 61 34.90 -36.30 -7.02
C ILE A 61 33.81 -35.40 -7.62
N GLU A 62 33.89 -35.09 -8.92
CA GLU A 62 32.82 -34.34 -9.62
C GLU A 62 31.48 -35.07 -9.58
N ASP A 63 31.49 -36.39 -9.82
CA ASP A 63 30.30 -37.23 -9.70
C ASP A 63 29.76 -37.23 -8.26
N LEU A 64 30.62 -37.41 -7.26
CA LEU A 64 30.25 -37.37 -5.84
C LEU A 64 29.66 -36.01 -5.44
N ILE A 65 30.20 -34.90 -5.91
CA ILE A 65 29.63 -33.56 -5.66
C ILE A 65 28.19 -33.48 -6.20
N LYS A 66 27.92 -34.05 -7.37
CA LYS A 66 26.56 -34.15 -7.91
C LYS A 66 25.65 -35.01 -7.05
N TYR A 67 26.15 -36.11 -6.50
CA TYR A 67 25.39 -36.97 -5.57
C TYR A 67 25.16 -36.32 -4.20
N LEU A 68 25.99 -35.35 -3.80
CA LEU A 68 25.80 -34.58 -2.56
C LEU A 68 24.78 -33.45 -2.70
N ASP A 69 24.34 -33.10 -3.91
CA ASP A 69 23.32 -32.08 -4.11
C ASP A 69 21.98 -32.55 -3.47
N PRO A 70 21.42 -31.79 -2.49
CA PRO A 70 20.16 -32.15 -1.85
C PRO A 70 19.02 -32.40 -2.85
N GLU A 71 18.93 -31.60 -3.93
CA GLU A 71 17.89 -31.82 -4.94
C GLU A 71 18.06 -33.15 -5.69
N TYR A 72 19.30 -33.59 -5.88
CA TYR A 72 19.58 -34.86 -6.55
C TYR A 72 19.24 -36.05 -5.64
N ILE A 73 19.59 -35.95 -4.36
CA ILE A 73 19.23 -36.95 -3.34
C ILE A 73 17.72 -37.05 -3.24
N ASP A 74 16.99 -35.94 -3.15
CA ASP A 74 15.52 -35.95 -3.03
C ASP A 74 14.83 -36.63 -4.23
N ARG A 75 15.38 -36.45 -5.44
CA ARG A 75 14.85 -37.07 -6.66
C ARG A 75 15.01 -38.60 -6.67
N ILE A 76 16.09 -39.13 -6.10
CA ILE A 76 16.40 -40.57 -6.06
C ILE A 76 15.86 -41.24 -4.79
N ALA A 77 15.90 -40.54 -3.66
CA ALA A 77 15.60 -41.09 -2.34
C ALA A 77 14.13 -41.47 -2.19
N ILE A 78 13.23 -40.79 -2.90
CA ILE A 78 11.81 -41.10 -2.91
C ILE A 78 11.51 -41.95 -4.15
N PRO A 79 11.22 -43.25 -4.02
CA PRO A 79 10.76 -44.07 -5.14
C PRO A 79 9.53 -43.45 -5.78
N ASP A 80 9.37 -43.61 -7.09
CA ASP A 80 8.21 -43.04 -7.81
C ASP A 80 6.87 -43.56 -7.28
N ALA A 81 6.85 -44.80 -6.76
CA ALA A 81 5.70 -45.35 -6.04
C ALA A 81 5.34 -44.51 -4.80
N SER A 82 6.33 -44.05 -4.03
CA SER A 82 6.10 -43.18 -2.87
C SER A 82 5.64 -41.78 -3.29
N LYS A 83 6.20 -41.20 -4.36
CA LYS A 83 5.72 -39.92 -4.94
C LYS A 83 4.24 -40.00 -5.31
N LEU A 84 3.84 -41.09 -5.96
CA LEU A 84 2.43 -41.34 -6.29
C LEU A 84 1.56 -41.40 -5.03
N GLN A 85 2.00 -42.12 -3.98
CA GLN A 85 1.26 -42.18 -2.71
C GLN A 85 1.11 -40.81 -2.05
N PHE A 86 2.14 -39.95 -2.09
CA PHE A 86 2.03 -38.57 -1.60
C PHE A 86 0.99 -37.76 -2.39
N ILE A 87 0.99 -37.85 -3.71
CA ILE A 87 0.00 -37.16 -4.55
C ILE A 87 -1.42 -37.67 -4.28
N LEU A 88 -1.60 -38.99 -4.18
CA LEU A 88 -2.90 -39.59 -3.89
C LEU A 88 -3.40 -39.25 -2.47
N ALA A 89 -2.49 -39.18 -1.49
CA ALA A 89 -2.85 -38.76 -0.13
C ALA A 89 -3.34 -37.31 -0.07
N GLU A 90 -2.76 -36.43 -0.90
CA GLU A 90 -3.11 -35.00 -0.98
C GLU A 90 -4.21 -34.69 -2.02
N GLU A 91 -4.75 -35.68 -2.73
CA GLU A 91 -5.72 -35.49 -3.81
C GLU A 91 -6.94 -34.68 -3.36
N GLN A 92 -7.52 -35.05 -2.20
CA GLN A 92 -8.70 -34.37 -1.65
C GLN A 92 -8.39 -32.92 -1.25
N PHE A 93 -7.20 -32.67 -0.71
CA PHE A 93 -6.76 -31.32 -0.38
C PHE A 93 -6.63 -30.47 -1.66
N ILE A 94 -5.95 -30.99 -2.69
CA ILE A 94 -5.80 -30.31 -3.98
C ILE A 94 -7.18 -29.98 -4.59
N LEU A 95 -8.10 -30.95 -4.62
CA LEU A 95 -9.45 -30.73 -5.13
C LEU A 95 -10.22 -29.67 -4.33
N SER A 96 -10.10 -29.65 -3.00
CA SER A 96 -10.71 -28.61 -2.17
C SER A 96 -10.14 -27.22 -2.45
N GLN A 97 -8.83 -27.12 -2.70
CA GLN A 97 -8.17 -25.86 -3.05
C GLN A 97 -8.62 -25.37 -4.44
N VAL A 98 -8.75 -26.27 -5.42
CA VAL A 98 -9.29 -25.93 -6.74
C VAL A 98 -10.71 -25.40 -6.63
N ALA A 99 -11.59 -26.06 -5.86
CA ALA A 99 -12.96 -25.59 -5.65
C ALA A 99 -13.01 -24.18 -5.03
N LEU A 100 -12.12 -23.89 -4.05
CA LEU A 100 -12.03 -22.56 -3.46
C LEU A 100 -11.53 -21.51 -4.47
N LEU A 101 -10.53 -21.86 -5.28
CA LEU A 101 -10.02 -21.00 -6.35
C LEU A 101 -11.10 -20.71 -7.41
N GLU A 102 -11.90 -21.71 -7.78
CA GLU A 102 -13.04 -21.54 -8.68
C GLU A 102 -14.10 -20.62 -8.08
N GLN A 103 -14.40 -20.75 -6.78
CA GLN A 103 -15.31 -19.84 -6.07
C GLN A 103 -14.79 -18.40 -6.05
N VAL A 104 -13.51 -18.20 -5.75
CA VAL A 104 -12.88 -16.88 -5.80
C VAL A 104 -12.96 -16.30 -7.21
N ASN A 105 -12.63 -17.10 -8.23
CA ASN A 105 -12.70 -16.68 -9.63
C ASN A 105 -14.13 -16.30 -10.05
N ALA A 106 -15.15 -17.02 -9.57
CA ALA A 106 -16.55 -16.69 -9.81
C ALA A 106 -17.00 -15.37 -9.16
N LEU A 107 -16.33 -14.93 -8.09
CA LEU A 107 -16.63 -13.67 -7.39
C LEU A 107 -15.87 -12.46 -7.98
N VAL A 108 -14.79 -12.66 -8.75
CA VAL A 108 -14.03 -11.57 -9.39
C VAL A 108 -14.93 -10.60 -10.19
N PRO A 109 -15.91 -11.06 -11.00
CA PRO A 109 -16.80 -10.14 -11.72
C PRO A 109 -17.62 -9.22 -10.82
N MET A 110 -17.88 -9.60 -9.57
CA MET A 110 -18.58 -8.73 -8.61
C MET A 110 -17.72 -7.53 -8.23
N LEU A 111 -16.42 -7.73 -8.02
CA LEU A 111 -15.44 -6.66 -7.77
C LEU A 111 -15.28 -5.75 -8.98
N ASP A 112 -15.38 -6.32 -10.19
CA ASP A 112 -15.35 -5.59 -11.45
C ASP A 112 -16.67 -4.92 -11.83
N SER A 113 -17.73 -5.11 -11.05
CA SER A 113 -19.06 -4.57 -11.35
C SER A 113 -19.05 -3.05 -11.45
N ALA A 114 -19.95 -2.52 -12.28
CA ALA A 114 -20.13 -1.09 -12.45
C ALA A 114 -20.45 -0.38 -11.12
N HIS A 115 -21.15 -1.06 -10.21
CA HIS A 115 -21.51 -0.50 -8.90
C HIS A 115 -20.30 -0.24 -8.03
N ILE A 116 -19.34 -1.19 -7.96
CA ILE A 116 -18.10 -1.01 -7.19
C ILE A 116 -17.19 0.01 -7.86
N LYS A 117 -17.07 -0.03 -9.20
CA LYS A 117 -16.29 0.95 -9.96
C LYS A 117 -16.83 2.38 -9.88
N ALA A 118 -18.14 2.55 -9.71
CA ALA A 118 -18.79 3.85 -9.59
C ALA A 118 -18.76 4.44 -8.16
N VAL A 119 -18.35 3.68 -7.14
CA VAL A 119 -18.31 4.17 -5.73
C VAL A 119 -17.52 5.46 -5.58
N PRO A 120 -16.30 5.63 -6.16
CA PRO A 120 -15.56 6.89 -6.03
C PRO A 120 -16.30 8.09 -6.61
N GLU A 121 -17.00 7.91 -7.74
CA GLU A 121 -17.79 8.96 -8.36
C GLU A 121 -19.02 9.30 -7.52
N HIS A 122 -19.75 8.30 -7.02
CA HIS A 122 -20.90 8.50 -6.13
C HIS A 122 -20.50 9.17 -4.83
N ALA A 123 -19.35 8.81 -4.25
CA ALA A 123 -18.80 9.46 -3.06
C ALA A 123 -18.52 10.95 -3.32
N ALA A 124 -17.91 11.29 -4.46
CA ALA A 124 -17.65 12.68 -4.84
C ALA A 124 -18.94 13.48 -5.06
N ARG A 125 -19.94 12.88 -5.72
CA ARG A 125 -21.26 13.51 -5.91
C ARG A 125 -21.98 13.73 -4.59
N LEU A 126 -21.93 12.76 -3.67
CA LEU A 126 -22.52 12.86 -2.34
C LEU A 126 -21.84 13.94 -1.50
N GLN A 127 -20.51 14.04 -1.55
CA GLN A 127 -19.76 15.10 -0.88
C GLN A 127 -20.17 16.49 -1.39
N ARG A 128 -20.32 16.64 -2.71
CA ARG A 128 -20.82 17.90 -3.30
C ARG A 128 -22.25 18.21 -2.87
N LEU A 129 -23.12 17.20 -2.83
CA LEU A 129 -24.50 17.36 -2.36
C LEU A 129 -24.56 17.78 -0.89
N ALA A 130 -23.72 17.19 -0.04
CA ALA A 130 -23.61 17.59 1.37
C ALA A 130 -23.21 19.06 1.51
N GLN A 131 -22.26 19.54 0.70
CA GLN A 131 -21.87 20.95 0.69
C GLN A 131 -23.02 21.86 0.24
N ILE A 132 -23.78 21.47 -0.80
CA ILE A 132 -24.95 22.23 -1.25
C ILE A 132 -26.02 22.28 -0.14
N HIS A 133 -26.26 21.17 0.56
CA HIS A 133 -27.23 21.14 1.65
C HIS A 133 -26.85 22.05 2.82
N ILE A 134 -25.56 22.14 3.16
CA ILE A 134 -25.08 23.09 4.18
C ILE A 134 -25.40 24.53 3.74
N GLN A 135 -25.08 24.90 2.50
CA GLN A 135 -25.38 26.24 1.97
C GLN A 135 -26.89 26.54 1.96
N GLN A 136 -27.72 25.57 1.57
CA GLN A 136 -29.17 25.72 1.60
C GLN A 136 -29.71 25.86 3.02
N GLN A 137 -29.11 25.17 4.00
CA GLN A 137 -29.47 25.29 5.40
C GLN A 137 -29.15 26.70 5.91
N ASP A 138 -27.98 27.24 5.60
CA ASP A 138 -27.59 28.61 5.98
C ASP A 138 -28.54 29.64 5.36
N GLN A 139 -28.87 29.50 4.07
CA GLN A 139 -29.83 30.37 3.38
C GLN A 139 -31.25 30.27 3.98
N CYS A 140 -31.67 29.07 4.37
CA CYS A 140 -32.98 28.88 4.99
C CYS A 140 -33.06 29.58 6.35
N VAL A 141 -31.98 29.57 7.13
CA VAL A 141 -31.89 30.30 8.39
C VAL A 141 -31.97 31.80 8.14
N GLU A 142 -31.18 32.33 7.19
CA GLU A 142 -31.19 33.75 6.81
C GLU A 142 -32.59 34.23 6.41
N ILE A 143 -33.24 33.54 5.46
CA ILE A 143 -34.61 33.88 5.01
C ILE A 143 -35.61 33.79 6.18
N THR A 144 -35.45 32.81 7.06
CA THR A 144 -36.33 32.67 8.23
C THR A 144 -36.17 33.84 9.19
N GLU A 145 -34.94 34.33 9.41
CA GLU A 145 -34.67 35.49 10.25
C GLU A 145 -35.20 36.78 9.63
N GLU A 146 -34.99 36.99 8.32
CA GLU A 146 -35.56 38.12 7.58
C GLU A 146 -37.09 38.14 7.64
N SER A 147 -37.73 36.98 7.43
CA SER A 147 -39.18 36.86 7.51
C SER A 147 -39.70 37.18 8.91
N LYS A 148 -39.02 36.72 9.97
CA LYS A 148 -39.38 37.07 11.35
C LYS A 148 -39.27 38.56 11.60
N ALA A 149 -38.18 39.20 11.17
CA ALA A 149 -37.99 40.64 11.33
C ALA A 149 -39.09 41.44 10.61
N LEU A 150 -39.46 41.03 9.39
CA LEU A 150 -40.56 41.66 8.64
C LEU A 150 -41.92 41.49 9.33
N LEU A 151 -42.19 40.31 9.90
CA LEU A 151 -43.42 40.07 10.67
C LEU A 151 -43.46 40.91 11.95
N GLU A 152 -42.34 41.09 12.63
CA GLU A 152 -42.23 41.97 13.80
C GLU A 152 -42.51 43.44 13.43
N GLU A 153 -41.94 43.91 12.31
CA GLU A 153 -42.18 45.26 11.80
C GLU A 153 -43.65 45.48 11.39
N TYR A 154 -44.24 44.51 10.70
CA TYR A 154 -45.66 44.54 10.34
C TYR A 154 -46.56 44.59 11.58
N ASN A 155 -46.30 43.74 12.57
CA ASN A 155 -47.05 43.71 13.82
C ASN A 155 -46.93 45.02 14.60
N LYS A 156 -45.72 45.60 14.65
CA LYS A 156 -45.47 46.91 15.26
C LYS A 156 -46.26 48.01 14.56
N THR A 157 -46.22 48.04 13.22
CA THR A 157 -46.96 49.03 12.41
C THR A 157 -48.46 48.90 12.60
N THR A 158 -48.99 47.68 12.57
CA THR A 158 -50.41 47.39 12.80
C THR A 158 -50.86 47.82 14.20
N MET A 159 -50.05 47.57 15.23
CA MET A 159 -50.33 48.02 16.60
C MET A 159 -50.34 49.56 16.70
N LEU A 160 -49.38 50.24 16.07
CA LEU A 160 -49.33 51.71 16.05
C LEU A 160 -50.53 52.31 15.33
N LEU A 161 -50.90 51.77 14.16
CA LEU A 161 -52.10 52.18 13.44
C LEU A 161 -53.36 51.96 14.27
N SER A 162 -53.50 50.80 14.93
CA SER A 162 -54.65 50.51 15.80
C SER A 162 -54.76 51.50 16.96
N LYS A 163 -53.63 51.84 17.60
CA LYS A 163 -53.58 52.87 18.65
C LYS A 163 -53.98 54.24 18.10
N GLN A 164 -53.52 54.58 16.90
CA GLN A 164 -53.85 55.85 16.25
C GLN A 164 -55.35 55.96 15.94
N PHE A 165 -55.98 54.88 15.47
CA PHE A 165 -57.42 54.82 15.25
C PHE A 165 -58.22 55.01 16.54
N VAL A 166 -57.81 54.36 17.64
CA VAL A 166 -58.47 54.54 18.95
C VAL A 166 -58.35 55.99 19.43
N GLN A 167 -57.19 56.62 19.29
CA GLN A 167 -57.01 58.02 19.68
C GLN A 167 -57.86 58.98 18.84
N TRP A 168 -57.98 58.72 17.53
CA TRP A 168 -58.85 59.51 16.66
C TRP A 168 -60.33 59.34 17.01
N ASP A 169 -60.76 58.11 17.33
CA ASP A 169 -62.12 57.83 17.78
C ASP A 169 -62.45 58.53 19.11
N GLU A 170 -61.52 58.49 20.08
CA GLU A 170 -61.67 59.19 21.35
C GLU A 170 -61.76 60.72 21.17
N LEU A 171 -60.90 61.29 20.32
CA LEU A 171 -60.94 62.72 19.99
C LEU A 171 -62.26 63.11 19.29
N LEU A 172 -62.73 62.29 18.35
CA LEU A 172 -64.00 62.52 17.66
C LEU A 172 -65.18 62.47 18.65
N CYS A 173 -65.24 61.45 19.50
CA CYS A 173 -66.23 61.33 20.57
C CYS A 173 -66.24 62.56 21.50
N GLN A 174 -65.07 63.09 21.86
CA GLN A 174 -64.96 64.30 22.68
C GLN A 174 -65.53 65.54 21.97
N LEU A 175 -65.25 65.70 20.67
CA LEU A 175 -65.77 66.81 19.87
C LEU A 175 -67.29 66.70 19.65
N GLU A 176 -67.81 65.49 19.47
CA GLU A 176 -69.24 65.23 19.37
C GLU A 176 -69.97 65.51 20.69
N ALA A 177 -69.39 65.10 21.83
CA ALA A 177 -69.95 65.42 23.15
C ALA A 177 -69.94 66.94 23.41
N ALA A 178 -68.86 67.64 23.07
CA ALA A 178 -68.77 69.10 23.25
C ALA A 178 -69.77 69.87 22.39
N THR A 179 -70.19 69.32 21.25
CA THR A 179 -71.24 69.91 20.40
C THR A 179 -72.65 69.55 20.87
N GLN A 180 -72.87 68.33 21.37
CA GLN A 180 -74.14 67.88 21.97
C GLN A 180 -74.48 68.52 23.32
N VAL A 181 -73.51 69.06 24.07
CA VAL A 181 -73.74 69.81 25.33
C VAL A 181 -74.19 71.26 25.08
N LYS A 182 -74.23 71.71 23.81
CA LYS A 182 -74.81 73.02 23.44
C LYS A 182 -76.25 72.96 22.91
N PRO A 183 -77.22 72.39 23.64
CA PRO A 183 -78.59 72.85 23.52
C PRO A 183 -79.16 73.37 24.85
N ALA A 184 -79.81 74.53 24.75
CA ALA A 184 -80.71 75.17 25.71
C ALA A 184 -80.07 75.92 26.90
N GLU A 185 -79.44 77.07 26.62
CA GLU A 185 -79.59 78.26 27.46
C GLU A 185 -80.25 79.36 26.61
N GLU A 186 -81.57 79.42 26.78
CA GLU A 186 -82.52 80.56 26.69
C GLU A 186 -82.43 81.55 25.50
#